data_AF-A0A8B3CBA9-F1
#
_entry.id   AF-A0A8B3CBA9-F1
#
_cell.length_a   1.000
_cell.length_b   1.000
_cell.length_c   1.000
_cell.angle_alpha   90.00
_cell.angle_beta   90.00
_cell.angle_gamma   90.00
#
_symmetry.space_group_name_H-M   'P 1'
#
loop_
_entity.id
_entity.type
_entity.pdbx_description
1 polymer ?
#
loop_
_entity_poly.entity_id
_entity_poly.type
_entity_poly.pdbx_seq_one_letter_code
_entity_poly.pdbx_strand_id
1 'polypeptide(L)'
;MAGRPQRNTEAEPSGVRLMAFLAAHRTEVLAREQSNERFIHLYGTGGYWAAFERSAYQLCRLFPRNETAIFHFATYPFPVVMASIADGELRAYSRRHILRTVDPDHKVLTVPVLAPEAYKRWRGEKIEEFA
;
A
#
# COMPACT_ATOMS: atom_id res chain seq x y z
N MET A 1 -20.98 32.60 9.77
CA MET A 1 -21.12 31.41 8.91
C MET A 1 -20.03 31.46 7.85
N ALA A 2 -18.83 30.94 8.15
CA ALA A 2 -17.77 30.82 7.16
C ALA A 2 -17.78 29.38 6.65
N GLY A 3 -18.23 29.18 5.42
CA GLY A 3 -18.20 27.88 4.76
C GLY A 3 -16.76 27.40 4.68
N ARG A 4 -16.46 26.23 5.26
CA ARG A 4 -15.21 25.52 4.99
C ARG A 4 -15.17 25.23 3.49
N PRO A 5 -14.04 25.44 2.79
CA PRO A 5 -13.97 25.06 1.41
C PRO A 5 -14.14 23.54 1.34
N GLN A 6 -15.20 23.12 0.65
CA GLN A 6 -15.39 21.74 0.25
C GLN A 6 -14.15 21.39 -0.58
N ARG A 7 -13.20 20.63 0.00
CA ARG A 7 -12.14 20.03 -0.80
C ARG A 7 -12.87 19.08 -1.75
N ASN A 8 -12.92 19.44 -3.03
CA ASN A 8 -13.36 18.56 -4.10
C ASN A 8 -12.35 17.41 -4.21
N THR A 9 -12.45 16.45 -3.30
CA THR A 9 -11.62 15.25 -3.24
C THR A 9 -12.03 14.23 -4.32
N GLU A 10 -12.77 14.64 -5.36
CA GLU A 10 -13.28 13.76 -6.43
C GLU A 10 -12.57 13.92 -7.78
N ALA A 11 -11.67 14.91 -7.96
CA ALA A 11 -11.12 15.21 -9.29
C ALA A 11 -9.66 14.78 -9.53
N GLU A 12 -8.87 14.55 -8.48
CA GLU A 12 -7.44 14.24 -8.67
C GLU A 12 -7.22 12.77 -9.05
N PRO A 13 -6.49 12.46 -10.14
CA PRO A 13 -6.22 11.08 -10.56
C PRO A 13 -5.50 10.28 -9.48
N SER A 14 -5.83 8.99 -9.35
CA SER A 14 -5.28 8.13 -8.30
C SER A 14 -3.75 8.05 -8.31
N GLY A 15 -3.12 8.12 -9.48
CA GLY A 15 -1.67 8.19 -9.60
C GLY A 15 -1.06 9.47 -9.01
N VAL A 16 -1.73 10.62 -9.19
CA VAL A 16 -1.27 11.90 -8.62
C VAL A 16 -1.37 11.87 -7.10
N ARG A 17 -2.49 11.37 -6.55
CA ARG A 17 -2.67 11.19 -5.11
C ARG A 17 -1.62 10.28 -4.49
N LEU A 18 -1.31 9.16 -5.16
CA LEU A 18 -0.27 8.24 -4.72
C LEU A 18 1.09 8.93 -4.65
N MET A 19 1.47 9.67 -5.69
CA MET A 19 2.75 10.37 -5.74
C MET A 19 2.82 11.50 -4.70
N ALA A 20 1.73 12.24 -4.47
CA ALA A 20 1.64 13.24 -3.43
C ALA A 20 1.75 12.63 -2.02
N PHE A 21 1.07 11.50 -1.79
CA PHE A 21 1.17 10.75 -0.54
C PHE A 21 2.61 10.28 -0.28
N LEU A 22 3.27 9.68 -1.28
CA LEU A 22 4.65 9.23 -1.15
C LEU A 22 5.61 10.41 -0.93
N ALA A 23 5.41 11.54 -1.61
CA ALA A 23 6.23 12.72 -1.37
C ALA A 23 6.17 13.21 0.09
N ALA A 24 5.00 13.12 0.73
CA ALA A 24 4.80 13.56 2.11
C ALA A 24 5.18 12.50 3.16
N HIS A 25 4.89 11.22 2.93
CA HIS A 25 4.89 10.18 3.96
C HIS A 25 5.87 9.02 3.71
N ARG A 26 6.64 9.02 2.62
CA ARG A 26 7.53 7.89 2.25
C ARG A 26 8.42 7.42 3.40
N THR A 27 9.09 8.33 4.10
CA THR A 27 10.03 7.95 5.17
C THR A 27 9.32 7.18 6.30
N GLU A 28 8.12 7.62 6.67
CA GLU A 28 7.29 6.96 7.68
C GLU A 28 6.80 5.59 7.20
N VAL A 29 6.35 5.50 5.95
CA VAL A 29 5.90 4.26 5.32
C VAL A 29 7.04 3.24 5.29
N LEU A 30 8.23 3.62 4.82
CA LEU A 30 9.38 2.71 4.74
C LEU A 30 9.90 2.28 6.12
N ALA A 31 9.92 3.20 7.09
CA ALA A 31 10.29 2.87 8.47
C ALA A 31 9.31 1.84 9.06
N ARG A 32 8.01 2.01 8.82
CA ARG A 32 6.97 1.07 9.25
C ARG A 32 7.15 -0.31 8.62
N GLU A 33 7.49 -0.37 7.34
CA GLU A 33 7.67 -1.64 6.64
C GLU A 33 8.97 -2.38 6.97
N GLN A 34 9.94 -1.73 7.65
CA GLN A 34 11.24 -2.33 7.95
C GLN A 34 11.15 -3.60 8.82
N SER A 35 10.24 -3.61 9.80
CA SER A 35 10.01 -4.72 10.74
C SER A 35 8.56 -5.21 10.77
N ASN A 36 7.75 -4.82 9.78
CA ASN A 36 6.34 -5.20 9.72
C ASN A 36 6.17 -6.68 9.33
N GLU A 37 5.84 -7.53 10.30
CA GLU A 37 5.64 -8.97 10.07
C GLU A 37 4.18 -9.41 10.12
N ARG A 38 3.26 -8.58 10.63
CA ARG A 38 1.90 -9.03 11.00
C ARG A 38 0.79 -8.17 10.44
N PHE A 39 1.11 -7.06 9.79
CA PHE A 39 0.12 -6.11 9.32
C PHE A 39 0.22 -5.90 7.81
N ILE A 40 -0.91 -5.62 7.18
CA ILE A 40 -0.93 -5.01 5.85
C ILE A 40 -1.43 -3.58 6.05
N HIS A 41 -0.55 -2.61 5.81
CA HIS A 41 -0.91 -1.20 5.76
C HIS A 41 -1.37 -0.84 4.35
N LEU A 42 -2.60 -0.33 4.27
CA LEU A 42 -3.29 0.03 3.04
C LEU A 42 -3.53 1.54 3.02
N TYR A 43 -3.02 2.21 2.00
CA TYR A 43 -3.13 3.66 1.81
C TYR A 43 -4.07 3.97 0.65
N GLY A 44 -5.08 4.81 0.91
CA GLY A 44 -6.13 5.15 -0.05
C GLY A 44 -5.65 6.13 -1.11
N THR A 45 -5.98 5.86 -2.36
CA THR A 45 -5.62 6.72 -3.51
C THR A 45 -6.85 7.19 -4.30
N GLY A 46 -8.04 7.11 -3.72
CA GLY A 46 -9.31 7.55 -4.34
C GLY A 46 -10.00 6.51 -5.24
N GLY A 47 -9.31 5.45 -5.68
CA GLY A 47 -9.92 4.34 -6.45
C GLY A 47 -9.40 2.94 -6.11
N TYR A 48 -8.23 2.87 -5.48
CA TYR A 48 -7.63 1.64 -5.00
C TYR A 48 -6.90 1.89 -3.68
N TRP A 49 -6.40 0.82 -3.09
CA TRP A 49 -5.58 0.84 -1.89
C TRP A 49 -4.19 0.33 -2.22
N ALA A 50 -3.16 1.09 -1.87
CA ALA A 50 -1.76 0.72 -2.08
C ALA A 50 -1.14 0.14 -0.80
N ALA A 51 -0.31 -0.88 -0.96
CA ALA A 51 0.55 -1.43 0.08
C ALA A 51 2.00 -1.47 -0.43
N PHE A 52 2.97 -1.34 0.46
CA PHE A 52 4.39 -1.29 0.10
C PHE A 52 5.18 -2.40 0.79
N GLU A 53 6.28 -2.84 0.17
CA GLU A 53 7.26 -3.76 0.74
C GLU A 53 6.61 -5.01 1.39
N ARG A 54 6.71 -5.19 2.71
CA ARG A 54 6.20 -6.38 3.41
C ARG A 54 4.67 -6.44 3.38
N SER A 55 4.01 -5.28 3.52
CA SER A 55 2.57 -5.17 3.30
C SER A 55 2.18 -5.56 1.87
N ALA A 56 2.96 -5.15 0.86
CA ALA A 56 2.70 -5.51 -0.55
C ALA A 56 2.78 -7.02 -0.77
N TYR A 57 3.82 -7.67 -0.25
CA TYR A 57 3.97 -9.12 -0.33
C TYR A 57 2.79 -9.86 0.33
N GLN A 58 2.43 -9.47 1.55
CA GLN A 58 1.30 -10.08 2.26
C GLN A 58 -0.02 -9.84 1.51
N LEU A 59 -0.17 -8.69 0.85
CA LEU A 59 -1.32 -8.42 -0.01
C LEU A 59 -1.35 -9.38 -1.21
N CYS A 60 -0.23 -9.61 -1.89
CA CYS A 60 -0.12 -10.59 -2.99
C CYS A 60 -0.47 -12.01 -2.54
N ARG A 61 -0.15 -12.39 -1.29
CA ARG A 61 -0.53 -13.70 -0.74
C ARG A 61 -2.04 -13.85 -0.55
N LEU A 62 -2.71 -12.76 -0.18
CA LEU A 62 -4.17 -12.75 -0.01
C LEU A 62 -4.91 -12.60 -1.35
N PHE A 63 -4.32 -11.85 -2.29
CA PHE A 63 -4.91 -11.50 -3.58
C PHE A 63 -3.89 -11.75 -4.70
N PRO A 64 -3.79 -12.97 -5.23
CA PRO A 64 -2.78 -13.32 -6.24
C PRO A 64 -2.91 -12.60 -7.58
N ARG A 65 -4.05 -11.94 -7.84
CA ARG A 65 -4.33 -11.17 -9.07
C ARG A 65 -4.14 -9.67 -8.88
N ASN A 66 -3.48 -9.25 -7.81
CA ASN A 66 -3.24 -7.84 -7.56
C ASN A 66 -2.20 -7.25 -8.52
N GLU A 67 -2.28 -5.95 -8.75
CA GLU A 67 -1.34 -5.25 -9.60
C GLU A 67 -0.09 -4.89 -8.77
N THR A 68 1.10 -5.06 -9.34
CA THR A 68 2.38 -4.74 -8.69
C THR A 68 3.16 -3.71 -9.50
N ALA A 69 3.87 -2.82 -8.81
CA ALA A 69 4.73 -1.81 -9.43
C ALA A 69 6.00 -1.58 -8.62
N ILE A 70 7.02 -1.02 -9.28
CA ILE A 70 8.27 -0.59 -8.63
C ILE A 70 8.43 0.92 -8.72
N PHE A 71 8.84 1.52 -7.61
CA PHE A 71 9.15 2.93 -7.48
C PHE A 71 10.63 3.14 -7.22
N HIS A 72 11.20 4.11 -7.91
CA HIS A 72 12.54 4.63 -7.65
C HIS A 72 12.41 6.06 -7.16
N PHE A 73 13.10 6.39 -6.07
CA PHE A 73 13.09 7.74 -5.53
C PHE A 73 14.49 8.34 -5.58
N ALA A 74 14.60 9.60 -6.02
CA ALA A 74 15.90 10.28 -6.15
C ALA A 74 16.73 10.29 -4.85
N THR A 75 16.08 10.30 -3.69
CA THR A 75 16.73 10.33 -2.37
C THR A 75 16.74 8.97 -1.64
N TYR A 76 16.42 7.88 -2.33
CA TYR A 76 16.44 6.53 -1.74
C TYR A 76 17.05 5.52 -2.72
N PRO A 77 18.17 4.87 -2.36
CA PRO A 77 19.00 4.13 -3.32
C PRO A 77 18.44 2.76 -3.72
N PHE A 78 17.36 2.29 -3.09
CA PHE A 78 16.78 0.98 -3.37
C PHE A 78 15.39 1.11 -4.00
N PRO A 79 15.02 0.23 -4.95
CA PRO A 79 13.66 0.18 -5.45
C PRO A 79 12.67 -0.13 -4.33
N VAL A 80 11.45 0.41 -4.45
CA VAL A 80 10.35 0.14 -3.54
C VAL A 80 9.24 -0.59 -4.28
N VAL A 81 8.86 -1.75 -3.78
CA VAL A 81 7.81 -2.57 -4.39
C VAL A 81 6.46 -2.18 -3.80
N MET A 82 5.47 -2.03 -4.67
CA MET A 82 4.09 -1.73 -4.34
C MET A 82 3.18 -2.82 -4.87
N ALA A 83 2.09 -3.07 -4.16
CA ALA A 83 0.95 -3.83 -4.65
C ALA A 83 -0.33 -3.03 -4.40
N SER A 84 -1.29 -3.12 -5.31
CA SER A 84 -2.56 -2.43 -5.20
C SER A 84 -3.76 -3.37 -5.20
N ILE A 85 -4.83 -2.98 -4.54
CA ILE A 85 -6.11 -3.70 -4.58
C ILE A 85 -7.25 -2.73 -4.83
N ALA A 86 -8.20 -3.12 -5.69
CA ALA A 86 -9.39 -2.33 -5.93
C ALA A 86 -10.21 -2.19 -4.65
N ASP A 87 -10.78 -1.00 -4.43
CA ASP A 87 -11.59 -0.70 -3.26
C ASP A 87 -12.84 -1.61 -3.15
N GLY A 88 -13.41 -2.02 -4.29
CA GLY A 88 -14.45 -3.04 -4.36
C GLY A 88 -14.03 -4.40 -3.80
N GLU A 89 -12.83 -4.88 -4.15
CA GLU A 89 -12.30 -6.17 -3.69
C GLU A 89 -11.94 -6.12 -2.20
N LEU A 90 -11.31 -5.03 -1.75
CA LEU A 90 -11.02 -4.84 -0.33
C LEU A 90 -12.30 -4.81 0.51
N ARG A 91 -13.34 -4.11 0.05
CA ARG A 91 -14.66 -4.12 0.70
C ARG A 91 -15.25 -5.51 0.75
N ALA A 92 -15.22 -6.27 -0.34
CA ALA A 92 -15.72 -7.64 -0.36
C ALA A 92 -14.97 -8.53 0.64
N TYR A 93 -13.64 -8.39 0.73
CA TYR A 93 -12.81 -9.11 1.70
C TYR A 93 -13.13 -8.71 3.14
N SER A 94 -13.31 -7.42 3.41
CA SER A 94 -13.58 -6.87 4.75
C SER A 94 -14.89 -7.37 5.37
N ARG A 95 -15.86 -7.81 4.55
CA ARG A 95 -17.11 -8.40 5.06
C ARG A 95 -16.91 -9.70 5.83
N ARG A 96 -15.75 -10.35 5.66
CA ARG A 96 -15.42 -11.64 6.28
C ARG A 96 -14.16 -11.58 7.15
N HIS A 97 -13.49 -10.43 7.23
CA HIS A 97 -12.19 -10.30 7.87
C HIS A 97 -12.06 -8.98 8.65
N ILE A 98 -11.20 -8.97 9.66
CA ILE A 98 -10.99 -7.79 10.51
C ILE A 98 -10.12 -6.77 9.78
N LEU A 99 -10.77 -5.72 9.28
CA LEU A 99 -10.13 -4.54 8.68
C LEU A 99 -10.29 -3.35 9.64
N ARG A 100 -9.17 -2.89 10.21
CA ARG A 100 -9.15 -1.70 11.07
C ARG A 100 -9.00 -0.45 10.20
N THR A 101 -9.86 0.54 10.41
CA THR A 101 -9.68 1.88 9.82
C THR A 101 -8.90 2.73 10.81
N VAL A 102 -7.75 3.25 10.39
CA VAL A 102 -6.92 4.17 11.19
C VAL A 102 -7.40 5.60 10.95
N ASP A 103 -7.57 5.95 9.68
CA ASP A 103 -8.17 7.19 9.20
C ASP A 103 -8.84 6.94 7.83
N PRO A 104 -9.48 7.93 7.18
CA PRO A 104 -10.18 7.73 5.90
C PRO A 104 -9.32 7.11 4.80
N ASP A 105 -8.01 7.41 4.77
CA ASP A 105 -7.07 7.01 3.74
C ASP A 105 -6.02 6.01 4.28
N HIS A 106 -6.18 5.51 5.50
CA HIS A 106 -5.29 4.48 6.07
C HIS A 106 -6.08 3.36 6.74
N LYS A 107 -5.86 2.14 6.25
CA LYS A 107 -6.46 0.91 6.80
C LYS A 107 -5.40 -0.13 7.10
N VAL A 108 -5.72 -1.02 8.03
CA VAL A 108 -4.81 -2.07 8.49
C VAL A 108 -5.53 -3.41 8.57
N LEU A 109 -4.97 -4.42 7.89
CA LEU A 109 -5.35 -5.82 8.09
C LEU A 109 -4.34 -6.50 9.02
N THR A 110 -4.83 -7.37 9.89
CA THR A 110 -3.97 -8.29 10.65
C THR A 110 -3.86 -9.59 9.88
N VAL A 111 -2.63 -10.07 9.67
CA VAL A 111 -2.33 -11.29 8.90
C VAL A 111 -1.43 -12.23 9.69
N PRO A 112 -1.37 -13.52 9.33
CA PRO A 112 -0.37 -14.43 9.89
C PRO A 112 1.04 -13.89 9.71
N VAL A 113 1.91 -14.24 10.66
CA VAL A 113 3.32 -13.80 10.69
C VAL A 113 3.99 -14.07 9.36
N LEU A 114 4.66 -13.05 8.86
CA LEU A 114 5.48 -13.11 7.68
C LEU A 114 6.68 -14.02 7.90
N ALA A 115 6.95 -14.93 6.97
CA ALA A 115 8.24 -15.59 6.89
C ALA A 115 9.25 -14.63 6.20
N PRO A 116 10.29 -14.12 6.88
CA PRO A 116 11.17 -13.10 6.33
C PRO A 116 11.87 -13.53 5.04
N GLU A 117 12.26 -14.81 4.95
CA GLU A 117 12.93 -15.34 3.76
C GLU A 117 12.01 -15.45 2.55
N ALA A 118 10.72 -15.73 2.77
CA ALA A 118 9.74 -15.76 1.69
C ALA A 118 9.52 -14.37 1.10
N TYR A 119 9.52 -13.33 1.95
CA TYR A 119 9.49 -11.95 1.51
C TYR A 119 10.73 -11.56 0.71
N LYS A 120 11.94 -11.86 1.22
CA LYS A 120 13.19 -11.51 0.54
C LYS A 120 13.26 -12.13 -0.86
N ARG A 121 12.87 -13.41 -0.99
CA ARG A 121 12.79 -14.10 -2.28
C ARG A 121 11.83 -13.39 -3.23
N TRP A 122 10.58 -13.20 -2.80
CA TRP A 122 9.57 -12.52 -3.61
C TRP A 122 9.99 -11.11 -4.05
N ARG A 123 10.63 -10.35 -3.14
CA ARG A 123 11.10 -9.01 -3.46
C ARG A 123 12.23 -9.04 -4.50
N GLY A 124 13.13 -10.01 -4.41
CA GLY A 124 14.19 -10.22 -5.41
C GLY A 124 13.59 -10.53 -6.79
N GLU A 125 12.68 -11.50 -6.84
CA GLU A 125 11.96 -11.88 -8.08
C GLU A 125 11.24 -10.67 -8.69
N LYS A 126 10.56 -9.86 -7.89
CA LYS A 126 9.90 -8.65 -8.37
C LYS A 126 10.88 -7.61 -8.90
N ILE A 127 12.02 -7.41 -8.24
CA ILE A 127 13.02 -6.44 -8.73
C ILE A 127 13.60 -6.90 -10.07
N GLU A 128 13.88 -8.19 -10.22
CA GLU A 128 14.39 -8.76 -11.48
C GLU A 128 13.37 -8.68 -12.63
N GLU A 129 12.08 -8.86 -12.34
CA GLU A 129 11.00 -8.78 -13.35
C GLU A 129 10.87 -7.38 -13.98
N PHE A 130 11.27 -6.33 -13.26
CA PHE A 130 11.11 -4.92 -13.66
C PHE A 130 12.46 -4.19 -13.84
N ALA A 131 13.58 -4.92 -13.87
CA ALA A 131 14.92 -4.40 -14.16
C ALA A 131 15.18 -4.34 -15.68
#